data_AF-A0A6M1T4U3-F1
#
_entry.id   AF-A0A6M1T4U3-F1
#
_cell.length_a   1.000
_cell.length_b   1.000
_cell.length_c   1.000
_cell.angle_alpha   90.00
_cell.angle_beta   90.00
_cell.angle_gamma   90.00
#
_symmetry.space_group_name_H-M   'P 1'
#
loop_
_entity.id
_entity.type
_entity.pdbx_description
1 polymer ?
#
loop_
_entity_poly.entity_id
_entity_poly.type
_entity_poly.pdbx_seq_one_letter_code
_entity_poly.pdbx_strand_id
1 'polypeptide(L)'
;MADCQFIALHGWGFDRHIWDHWETELSKYGNFQTYDRGYFDNPQEIKVDNSGGPVVLISHSFGLHWITKNLLEAADLLIITGGFLYFHPYAAQYKRRSRLIVQEMVNELEINPEKVLQRFYDNCFSPLEAEEIAYEELNLQLLLEDLQRLQDSRLDAEILKKVGKVCILHGSQDQIVPYKKGRQIYNQLQQYAQYFELKNAGHALPKTHHRQCLEFVTPEIQQVIKEKV
;
A
#
# COMPACT_ATOMS: atom_id res chain seq x y z
N MET A 1 26.30 7.86 7.65
CA MET A 1 25.29 7.10 6.88
C MET A 1 24.03 7.95 6.90
N ALA A 2 23.28 8.01 5.80
CA ALA A 2 22.03 8.77 5.81
C ALA A 2 21.12 8.18 6.89
N ASP A 3 20.46 9.04 7.66
CA ASP A 3 19.61 8.65 8.79
C ASP A 3 18.13 8.69 8.37
N CYS A 4 17.84 8.19 7.16
CA CYS A 4 16.49 8.17 6.64
C CYS A 4 15.64 7.16 7.42
N GLN A 5 14.45 7.55 7.81
CA GLN A 5 13.48 6.63 8.39
C GLN A 5 12.49 6.20 7.32
N PHE A 6 12.38 4.90 7.05
CA PHE A 6 11.34 4.32 6.21
C PHE A 6 10.27 3.67 7.09
N ILE A 7 9.01 3.90 6.76
CA ILE A 7 7.85 3.30 7.44
C ILE A 7 6.93 2.71 6.37
N ALA A 8 6.84 1.39 6.31
CA ALA A 8 6.08 0.68 5.28
C ALA A 8 4.80 0.03 5.83
N LEU A 9 3.67 0.28 5.17
CA LEU A 9 2.34 -0.23 5.53
C LEU A 9 1.79 -1.11 4.42
N HIS A 10 1.59 -2.40 4.70
CA HIS A 10 1.04 -3.36 3.74
C HIS A 10 -0.48 -3.17 3.49
N GLY A 11 -1.05 -3.91 2.54
CA GLY A 11 -2.49 -3.93 2.26
C GLY A 11 -3.26 -5.04 2.98
N TRP A 12 -4.59 -5.07 2.81
CA TRP A 12 -5.44 -6.15 3.31
C TRP A 12 -4.95 -7.53 2.83
N GLY A 13 -4.94 -8.53 3.71
CA GLY A 13 -4.52 -9.89 3.36
C GLY A 13 -3.02 -10.06 3.11
N PHE A 14 -2.19 -9.04 3.31
CA PHE A 14 -0.73 -9.18 3.35
C PHE A 14 -0.21 -8.95 4.77
N ASP A 15 1.07 -9.20 5.00
CA ASP A 15 1.81 -8.85 6.22
C ASP A 15 3.03 -7.99 5.87
N ARG A 16 3.88 -7.76 6.86
CA ARG A 16 5.14 -7.02 6.68
C ARG A 16 6.09 -7.61 5.63
N HIS A 17 6.01 -8.91 5.31
CA HIS A 17 6.96 -9.59 4.43
C HIS A 17 6.83 -9.20 2.96
N ILE A 18 5.74 -8.52 2.58
CA ILE A 18 5.63 -7.89 1.26
C ILE A 18 6.76 -6.86 1.00
N TRP A 19 7.42 -6.39 2.06
CA TRP A 19 8.47 -5.37 2.02
C TRP A 19 9.90 -5.91 2.14
N ASP A 20 10.12 -7.23 2.27
CA ASP A 20 11.46 -7.80 2.54
C ASP A 20 12.54 -7.33 1.55
N HIS A 21 12.21 -7.27 0.26
CA HIS A 21 13.11 -6.76 -0.77
C HIS A 21 13.36 -5.25 -0.68
N TRP A 22 12.36 -4.49 -0.25
CA TRP A 22 12.49 -3.05 -0.05
C TRP A 22 13.35 -2.74 1.17
N GLU A 23 13.14 -3.46 2.27
CA GLU A 23 13.95 -3.35 3.49
C GLU A 23 15.42 -3.61 3.17
N THR A 24 15.72 -4.70 2.48
CA THR A 24 17.09 -5.07 2.08
C THR A 24 17.75 -3.93 1.29
N GLU A 25 17.06 -3.39 0.29
CA GLU A 25 17.62 -2.37 -0.61
C GLU A 25 17.71 -0.97 0.00
N LEU A 26 16.79 -0.62 0.89
CA LEU A 26 16.69 0.72 1.46
C LEU A 26 17.43 0.87 2.80
N SER A 27 17.81 -0.22 3.46
CA SER A 27 18.59 -0.21 4.70
C SER A 27 19.95 0.50 4.57
N LYS A 28 20.50 0.61 3.35
CA LYS A 28 21.72 1.40 3.09
C LYS A 28 21.53 2.92 3.23
N TYR A 29 20.28 3.39 3.22
CA TYR A 29 19.91 4.80 3.37
C TYR A 29 19.40 5.16 4.76
N GLY A 30 19.17 4.18 5.64
CA GLY A 30 18.74 4.39 7.03
C GLY A 30 17.88 3.24 7.57
N ASN A 31 17.09 3.51 8.61
CA ASN A 31 16.30 2.50 9.31
C ASN A 31 14.97 2.21 8.58
N PHE A 32 14.64 0.93 8.41
CA PHE A 32 13.41 0.50 7.76
C PHE A 32 12.48 -0.19 8.76
N GLN A 33 11.31 0.40 8.98
CA GLN A 33 10.27 -0.15 9.85
C GLN A 33 9.09 -0.64 9.00
N THR A 34 8.61 -1.82 9.32
CA THR A 34 7.38 -2.37 8.75
C THR A 34 6.28 -2.34 9.79
N TYR A 35 5.14 -1.77 9.41
CA TYR A 35 3.90 -1.94 10.14
C TYR A 35 3.33 -3.30 9.80
N ASP A 36 2.89 -4.04 10.82
CA ASP A 36 2.06 -5.22 10.64
C ASP A 36 0.70 -4.99 11.27
N ARG A 37 -0.35 -5.16 10.47
CA ARG A 37 -1.74 -5.04 10.90
C ARG A 37 -2.14 -6.15 11.87
N GLY A 38 -1.49 -7.31 11.76
CA GLY A 38 -1.70 -8.48 12.59
C GLY A 38 -2.70 -9.50 12.02
N TYR A 39 -2.70 -9.71 10.69
CA TYR A 39 -3.56 -10.74 10.08
C TYR A 39 -3.01 -12.15 10.28
N PHE A 40 -1.69 -12.32 10.29
CA PHE A 40 -1.01 -13.64 10.37
C PHE A 40 0.02 -13.74 11.50
N ASP A 41 0.33 -12.62 12.16
CA ASP A 41 1.24 -12.54 13.31
C ASP A 41 0.73 -11.42 14.25
N ASN A 42 1.48 -11.12 15.29
CA ASN A 42 1.22 -10.05 16.22
C ASN A 42 1.38 -8.68 15.54
N PRO A 43 0.47 -7.73 15.82
CA PRO A 43 0.57 -6.40 15.24
C PRO A 43 1.87 -5.72 15.68
N GLN A 44 2.49 -5.00 14.75
CA GLN A 44 3.68 -4.19 15.03
C GLN A 44 3.34 -2.71 14.89
N GLU A 45 3.58 -1.95 15.95
CA GLU A 45 3.32 -0.51 15.96
C GLU A 45 4.44 0.29 15.28
N ILE A 46 4.05 1.38 14.61
CA ILE A 46 4.96 2.34 14.01
C ILE A 46 5.48 3.30 15.08
N LYS A 47 6.80 3.54 15.11
CA LYS A 47 7.39 4.62 15.92
C LYS A 47 8.14 5.59 15.01
N VAL A 48 7.68 6.82 14.93
CA VAL A 48 8.44 7.91 14.28
C VAL A 48 9.66 8.20 15.14
N ASP A 49 10.83 8.12 14.53
CA ASP A 49 12.08 8.54 15.17
C ASP A 49 12.29 10.02 14.85
N ASN A 50 12.57 10.81 15.87
CA ASN A 50 12.83 12.24 15.73
C ASN A 50 14.34 12.51 15.63
N SER A 51 15.12 11.56 15.12
CA SER A 51 16.57 11.66 14.96
C SER A 51 17.01 12.78 13.99
N GLY A 52 16.07 13.35 13.25
CA GLY A 52 16.25 14.56 12.42
C GLY A 52 16.43 14.27 10.93
N GLY A 53 16.57 13.01 10.54
CA GLY A 53 16.60 12.60 9.13
C GLY A 53 15.24 12.68 8.43
N PRO A 54 15.21 12.46 7.10
CA PRO A 54 13.95 12.44 6.35
C PRO A 54 13.09 11.23 6.73
N VAL A 55 11.77 11.43 6.77
CA VAL A 55 10.79 10.35 6.98
C VAL A 55 10.12 10.01 5.65
N VAL A 56 10.25 8.76 5.23
CA VAL A 56 9.66 8.22 4.00
C VAL A 56 8.58 7.21 4.36
N LEU A 57 7.34 7.54 4.06
CA LEU A 57 6.22 6.61 4.17
C LEU A 57 6.10 5.79 2.90
N ILE A 58 5.87 4.49 3.04
CA ILE A 58 5.59 3.57 1.94
C ILE A 58 4.28 2.87 2.26
N SER A 59 3.36 2.82 1.30
CA SER A 59 2.07 2.17 1.49
C SER A 59 1.74 1.27 0.31
N HIS A 60 1.03 0.19 0.61
CA HIS A 60 0.42 -0.68 -0.38
C HIS A 60 -1.10 -0.70 -0.20
N SER A 61 -1.82 -0.42 -1.28
CA SER A 61 -3.28 -0.63 -1.35
C SER A 61 -4.03 0.01 -0.17
N PHE A 62 -4.71 -0.81 0.64
CA PHE A 62 -5.46 -0.35 1.80
C PHE A 62 -4.60 0.21 2.94
N GLY A 63 -3.30 -0.11 2.98
CA GLY A 63 -2.35 0.45 3.95
C GLY A 63 -2.27 1.97 3.93
N LEU A 64 -2.58 2.59 2.78
CA LEU A 64 -2.70 4.05 2.66
C LEU A 64 -3.77 4.63 3.62
N HIS A 65 -4.84 3.88 3.92
CA HIS A 65 -5.93 4.30 4.81
C HIS A 65 -5.61 4.12 6.30
N TRP A 66 -4.48 3.50 6.62
CA TRP A 66 -3.98 3.34 7.99
C TRP A 66 -2.99 4.42 8.38
N ILE A 67 -2.48 5.19 7.42
CA ILE A 67 -1.58 6.30 7.70
C ILE A 67 -2.34 7.37 8.48
N THR A 68 -1.86 7.66 9.69
CA THR A 68 -2.43 8.70 10.53
C THR A 68 -2.04 10.08 10.03
N LYS A 69 -2.83 11.10 10.39
CA LYS A 69 -2.52 12.50 10.09
C LYS A 69 -1.13 12.90 10.62
N ASN A 70 -0.76 12.43 11.80
CA ASN A 70 0.54 12.74 12.41
C ASN A 70 1.70 12.14 11.60
N LEU A 71 1.54 10.92 11.07
CA LEU A 71 2.53 10.32 10.18
C LEU A 71 2.66 11.10 8.88
N LEU A 72 1.54 11.49 8.26
CA LEU A 72 1.56 12.31 7.04
C LEU A 72 2.23 13.66 7.26
N GLU A 73 2.02 14.30 8.41
CA GLU A 73 2.62 15.60 8.74
C GLU A 73 4.11 15.49 9.04
N ALA A 74 4.59 14.33 9.50
CA ALA A 74 6.02 14.06 9.71
C ALA A 74 6.75 13.65 8.43
N ALA A 75 6.03 13.23 7.39
CA ALA A 75 6.61 12.63 6.19
C ALA A 75 7.15 13.67 5.21
N ASP A 76 8.37 13.44 4.75
CA ASP A 76 9.01 14.21 3.68
C ASP A 76 8.67 13.63 2.29
N LEU A 77 8.47 12.32 2.21
CA LEU A 77 8.06 11.60 1.00
C LEU A 77 7.03 10.53 1.32
N LEU A 78 6.00 10.41 0.48
CA LEU A 78 5.02 9.32 0.52
C LEU A 78 5.07 8.53 -0.79
N ILE A 79 5.35 7.24 -0.69
CA ILE A 79 5.32 6.28 -1.78
C ILE A 79 4.04 5.46 -1.65
N ILE A 80 3.21 5.47 -2.69
CA ILE A 80 1.92 4.77 -2.75
C ILE A 80 2.00 3.71 -3.85
N THR A 81 1.85 2.45 -3.49
CA THR A 81 1.81 1.32 -4.45
C THR A 81 0.39 0.76 -4.52
N GLY A 82 -0.25 0.83 -5.69
CA GLY A 82 -1.61 0.29 -5.89
C GLY A 82 -2.70 0.96 -5.02
N GLY A 83 -2.46 2.18 -4.52
CA GLY A 83 -3.36 2.85 -3.58
C GLY A 83 -4.60 3.50 -4.22
N PHE A 84 -5.53 3.91 -3.38
CA PHE A 84 -6.80 4.53 -3.77
C PHE A 84 -7.33 5.48 -2.70
N LEU A 85 -8.07 6.52 -3.09
CA LEU A 85 -8.77 7.41 -2.14
C LEU A 85 -10.08 6.82 -1.62
N TYR A 86 -10.74 6.00 -2.44
CA TYR A 86 -11.93 5.24 -2.07
C TYR A 86 -12.02 4.04 -3.01
N PHE A 87 -12.42 2.89 -2.49
CA PHE A 87 -12.32 1.63 -3.23
C PHE A 87 -13.32 1.57 -4.40
N HIS A 88 -14.61 1.71 -4.11
CA HIS A 88 -15.65 1.53 -5.10
C HIS A 88 -15.65 2.59 -6.22
N PRO A 89 -16.10 2.27 -7.45
CA PRO A 89 -16.32 3.26 -8.50
C PRO A 89 -17.39 4.31 -8.13
N TYR A 90 -17.36 5.47 -8.79
CA TYR A 90 -18.36 6.53 -8.54
C TYR A 90 -19.72 6.21 -9.17
N ALA A 91 -19.72 5.72 -10.41
CA ALA A 91 -20.95 5.41 -11.15
C ALA A 91 -21.78 4.32 -10.45
N ALA A 92 -23.06 4.63 -10.19
CA ALA A 92 -23.91 3.89 -9.27
C ALA A 92 -24.02 2.39 -9.56
N GLN A 93 -24.16 2.01 -10.84
CA GLN A 93 -24.24 0.61 -11.25
C GLN A 93 -22.97 -0.17 -10.90
N TYR A 94 -21.79 0.37 -11.25
CA TYR A 94 -20.51 -0.27 -10.96
C TYR A 94 -20.19 -0.26 -9.46
N LYS A 95 -20.58 0.80 -8.74
CA LYS A 95 -20.49 0.88 -7.28
C LYS A 95 -21.28 -0.24 -6.62
N ARG A 96 -22.55 -0.45 -7.01
CA ARG A 96 -23.40 -1.52 -6.48
C ARG A 96 -22.78 -2.89 -6.73
N ARG A 97 -22.31 -3.16 -7.95
CA ARG A 97 -21.65 -4.43 -8.28
C ARG A 97 -20.39 -4.65 -7.44
N SER A 98 -19.54 -3.64 -7.30
CA SER A 98 -18.31 -3.72 -6.50
C SER A 98 -18.62 -3.99 -5.02
N ARG A 99 -19.64 -3.35 -4.46
CA ARG A 99 -20.11 -3.64 -3.08
C ARG A 99 -20.61 -5.06 -2.91
N LEU A 100 -21.39 -5.58 -3.86
CA LEU A 100 -21.85 -6.97 -3.81
C LEU A 100 -20.69 -7.96 -3.81
N ILE A 101 -19.67 -7.74 -4.65
CA ILE A 101 -18.46 -8.59 -4.68
C ILE A 101 -17.75 -8.58 -3.33
N VAL A 102 -17.54 -7.40 -2.72
CA VAL A 102 -16.90 -7.32 -1.39
C VAL A 102 -17.77 -7.99 -0.32
N GLN A 103 -19.09 -7.83 -0.38
CA GLN A 103 -19.99 -8.49 0.56
C GLN A 103 -19.98 -10.01 0.41
N GLU A 104 -19.90 -10.53 -0.82
CA GLU A 104 -19.71 -11.96 -1.08
C GLU A 104 -18.38 -12.46 -0.53
N MET A 105 -17.30 -11.67 -0.66
CA MET A 105 -16.02 -12.01 -0.04
C MET A 105 -16.12 -12.05 1.49
N VAL A 106 -16.81 -11.10 2.12
CA VAL A 106 -17.05 -11.10 3.59
C VAL A 106 -17.79 -12.37 4.00
N ASN A 107 -18.89 -12.70 3.33
CA ASN A 107 -19.70 -13.88 3.66
C ASN A 107 -18.92 -15.19 3.45
N GLU A 108 -18.11 -15.29 2.39
CA GLU A 108 -17.31 -16.48 2.12
C GLU A 108 -16.10 -16.58 3.08
N LEU A 109 -15.54 -15.45 3.52
CA LEU A 109 -14.38 -15.41 4.42
C LEU A 109 -14.71 -16.03 5.79
N GLU A 110 -15.95 -15.88 6.26
CA GLU A 110 -16.45 -16.53 7.48
C GLU A 110 -16.51 -18.07 7.37
N ILE A 111 -16.62 -18.62 6.15
CA ILE A 111 -16.84 -20.04 5.90
C ILE A 111 -15.56 -20.73 5.40
N ASN A 112 -14.88 -20.12 4.43
CA ASN A 112 -13.73 -20.69 3.70
C ASN A 112 -12.62 -19.63 3.53
N PRO A 113 -11.94 -19.21 4.61
CA PRO A 113 -10.98 -18.12 4.55
C PRO A 113 -9.80 -18.39 3.60
N GLU A 114 -9.28 -19.61 3.59
CA GLU A 114 -8.21 -20.06 2.69
C GLU A 114 -8.58 -19.83 1.22
N LYS A 115 -9.79 -20.18 0.83
CA LYS A 115 -10.28 -20.01 -0.53
C LYS A 115 -10.43 -18.54 -0.93
N VAL A 116 -10.89 -17.69 -0.01
CA VAL A 116 -11.00 -16.24 -0.24
C VAL A 116 -9.62 -15.63 -0.41
N LEU A 117 -8.68 -15.96 0.48
CA LEU A 117 -7.31 -15.47 0.44
C LEU A 117 -6.59 -15.95 -0.82
N GLN A 118 -6.68 -17.24 -1.17
CA GLN A 118 -6.10 -17.76 -2.41
C GLN A 118 -6.62 -17.00 -3.63
N ARG A 119 -7.95 -16.85 -3.76
CA ARG A 119 -8.53 -16.10 -4.88
C ARG A 119 -8.11 -14.63 -4.87
N PHE A 120 -7.98 -14.03 -3.69
CA PHE A 120 -7.48 -12.66 -3.58
C PHE A 120 -6.03 -12.57 -4.07
N TYR A 121 -5.16 -13.50 -3.67
CA TYR A 121 -3.77 -13.54 -4.12
C TYR A 121 -3.65 -13.80 -5.62
N ASP A 122 -4.41 -14.73 -6.18
CA ASP A 122 -4.44 -14.98 -7.63
C ASP A 122 -4.72 -13.67 -8.39
N ASN A 123 -5.67 -12.86 -7.92
CA ASN A 123 -5.97 -11.56 -8.52
C ASN A 123 -4.90 -10.50 -8.24
N CYS A 124 -4.25 -10.53 -7.07
CA CYS A 124 -3.19 -9.60 -6.72
C CYS A 124 -1.93 -9.80 -7.57
N PHE A 125 -1.54 -11.06 -7.78
CA PHE A 125 -0.31 -11.43 -8.48
C PHE A 125 -0.49 -11.49 -10.00
N SER A 126 -1.73 -11.70 -10.49
CA SER A 126 -2.05 -11.64 -11.92
C SER A 126 -1.47 -10.38 -12.58
N PRO A 127 -0.78 -10.50 -13.73
CA PRO A 127 -0.73 -11.67 -14.63
C PRO A 127 0.29 -12.75 -14.26
N LEU A 128 1.06 -12.57 -13.19
CA LEU A 128 1.99 -13.59 -12.70
C LEU A 128 1.26 -14.61 -11.82
N GLU A 129 1.89 -15.76 -11.63
CA GLU A 129 1.39 -16.76 -10.69
C GLU A 129 1.54 -16.23 -9.26
N ALA A 130 0.51 -16.47 -8.44
CA ALA A 130 0.59 -16.19 -7.02
C ALA A 130 1.55 -17.17 -6.36
N GLU A 131 2.30 -16.68 -5.39
CA GLU A 131 3.05 -17.55 -4.50
C GLU A 131 2.08 -18.26 -3.55
N GLU A 132 2.38 -19.50 -3.20
CA GLU A 132 1.69 -20.17 -2.11
C GLU A 132 2.00 -19.44 -0.81
N ILE A 133 0.96 -18.91 -0.16
CA ILE A 133 1.09 -18.24 1.13
C ILE A 133 0.56 -19.21 2.18
N ALA A 134 1.49 -19.77 2.96
CA ALA A 134 1.18 -20.54 4.15
C ALA A 134 1.13 -19.59 5.35
N TYR A 135 0.11 -19.75 6.18
CA TYR A 135 -0.01 -19.07 7.47
C TYR A 135 -0.37 -20.10 8.53
N GLU A 136 0.27 -20.01 9.70
CA GLU A 136 0.03 -20.91 10.83
C GLU A 136 -1.20 -20.45 11.63
N GLU A 137 -1.31 -19.14 11.83
CA GLU A 137 -2.42 -18.50 12.54
C GLU A 137 -3.08 -17.44 11.67
N LEU A 138 -4.41 -17.31 11.81
CA LEU A 138 -5.21 -16.39 11.03
C LEU A 138 -6.11 -15.56 11.96
N ASN A 139 -5.91 -14.26 11.98
CA ASN A 139 -6.82 -13.35 12.65
C ASN A 139 -8.03 -13.04 11.75
N LEU A 140 -8.95 -14.01 11.68
CA LEU A 140 -10.14 -13.95 10.83
C LEU A 140 -11.01 -12.73 11.13
N GLN A 141 -11.21 -12.44 12.42
CA GLN A 141 -12.02 -11.30 12.87
C GLN A 141 -11.47 -9.98 12.29
N LEU A 142 -10.15 -9.82 12.32
CA LEU A 142 -9.50 -8.60 11.83
C LEU A 142 -9.59 -8.45 10.31
N LEU A 143 -9.44 -9.55 9.57
CA LEU A 143 -9.63 -9.55 8.12
C LEU A 143 -11.06 -9.17 7.76
N LEU A 144 -12.06 -9.69 8.48
CA LEU A 144 -13.47 -9.35 8.27
C LEU A 144 -13.74 -7.87 8.56
N GLU A 145 -13.27 -7.36 9.70
CA GLU A 145 -13.44 -5.95 10.09
C GLU A 145 -12.85 -4.99 9.05
N ASP A 146 -11.62 -5.26 8.59
CA ASP A 146 -10.96 -4.39 7.63
C ASP A 146 -11.58 -4.51 6.22
N LEU A 147 -12.04 -5.69 5.83
CA LEU A 147 -12.76 -5.87 4.55
C LEU A 147 -14.14 -5.18 4.57
N GLN A 148 -14.82 -5.16 5.72
CA GLN A 148 -16.03 -4.37 5.92
C GLN A 148 -15.71 -2.86 5.89
N ARG A 149 -14.65 -2.42 6.57
CA ARG A 149 -14.19 -1.03 6.58
C ARG A 149 -13.85 -0.52 5.18
N LEU A 150 -13.28 -1.37 4.33
CA LEU A 150 -12.96 -1.06 2.93
C LEU A 150 -14.18 -0.50 2.16
N GLN A 151 -15.41 -0.94 2.49
CA GLN A 151 -16.62 -0.53 1.77
C GLN A 151 -16.93 0.97 1.91
N ASP A 152 -16.51 1.58 3.01
CA ASP A 152 -16.83 2.97 3.36
C ASP A 152 -15.59 3.84 3.56
N SER A 153 -14.39 3.25 3.57
CA SER A 153 -13.15 3.98 3.75
C SER A 153 -12.93 5.03 2.65
N ARG A 154 -12.65 6.25 3.10
CA ARG A 154 -12.40 7.41 2.25
C ARG A 154 -11.21 8.20 2.79
N LEU A 155 -10.32 8.53 1.88
CA LEU A 155 -9.20 9.41 2.11
C LEU A 155 -9.43 10.70 1.34
N ASP A 156 -9.33 11.82 2.03
CA ASP A 156 -9.34 13.13 1.39
C ASP A 156 -7.95 13.42 0.82
N ALA A 157 -7.82 13.67 -0.48
CA ALA A 157 -6.51 13.94 -1.08
C ALA A 157 -5.85 15.21 -0.53
N GLU A 158 -6.61 16.16 0.03
CA GLU A 158 -6.02 17.36 0.65
C GLU A 158 -5.07 17.02 1.80
N ILE A 159 -5.31 15.92 2.52
CA ILE A 159 -4.41 15.51 3.61
C ILE A 159 -3.08 14.98 3.09
N LEU A 160 -3.06 14.42 1.87
CA LEU A 160 -1.84 13.91 1.24
C LEU A 160 -0.93 15.05 0.75
N LYS A 161 -1.50 16.23 0.44
CA LYS A 161 -0.72 17.42 0.07
C LYS A 161 0.13 17.99 1.22
N LYS A 162 -0.08 17.48 2.45
CA LYS A 162 0.76 17.83 3.60
C LYS A 162 2.14 17.20 3.52
N VAL A 163 2.27 16.09 2.79
CA VAL A 163 3.55 15.49 2.48
C VAL A 163 4.22 16.35 1.41
N GLY A 164 5.51 16.65 1.56
CA GLY A 164 6.26 17.49 0.62
C GLY A 164 6.24 16.93 -0.81
N LYS A 165 6.29 15.60 -0.95
CA LYS A 165 6.26 14.90 -2.24
C LYS A 165 5.55 13.56 -2.16
N VAL A 166 4.83 13.20 -3.22
CA VAL A 166 4.13 11.91 -3.33
C VAL A 166 4.53 11.16 -4.62
N CYS A 167 4.98 9.92 -4.50
CA CYS A 167 5.21 9.02 -5.63
C CYS A 167 4.10 7.97 -5.68
N ILE A 168 3.45 7.82 -6.84
CA ILE A 168 2.36 6.88 -7.03
C ILE A 168 2.79 5.85 -8.05
N LEU A 169 2.82 4.57 -7.66
CA LEU A 169 3.19 3.45 -8.50
C LEU A 169 1.96 2.56 -8.71
N HIS A 170 1.65 2.23 -9.96
CA HIS A 170 0.48 1.41 -10.27
C HIS A 170 0.74 0.41 -11.40
N GLY A 171 0.27 -0.83 -11.22
CA GLY A 171 0.26 -1.84 -12.26
C GLY A 171 -0.87 -1.58 -13.26
N SER A 172 -0.53 -1.59 -14.56
CA SER A 172 -1.52 -1.39 -15.64
C SER A 172 -2.56 -2.51 -15.75
N GLN A 173 -2.29 -3.69 -15.18
CA GLN A 173 -3.16 -4.88 -15.20
C GLN A 173 -3.71 -5.24 -13.82
N ASP A 174 -3.60 -4.32 -12.85
CA ASP A 174 -4.12 -4.49 -11.50
C ASP A 174 -5.64 -4.80 -11.51
N GLN A 175 -5.98 -6.02 -11.07
CA GLN A 175 -7.35 -6.53 -11.02
C GLN A 175 -8.09 -6.14 -9.72
N ILE A 176 -7.37 -5.67 -8.72
CA ILE A 176 -7.94 -5.29 -7.41
C ILE A 176 -8.28 -3.80 -7.43
N VAL A 177 -7.31 -2.96 -7.79
CA VAL A 177 -7.43 -1.52 -7.84
C VAL A 177 -7.04 -1.06 -9.24
N PRO A 178 -7.98 -0.73 -10.13
CA PRO A 178 -7.62 -0.30 -11.49
C PRO A 178 -6.70 0.92 -11.47
N TYR A 179 -5.68 0.97 -12.34
CA TYR A 179 -4.68 2.05 -12.40
C TYR A 179 -5.26 3.47 -12.48
N LYS A 180 -6.49 3.61 -12.98
CA LYS A 180 -7.25 4.86 -12.99
C LYS A 180 -7.43 5.46 -11.58
N LYS A 181 -7.40 4.65 -10.52
CA LYS A 181 -7.42 5.10 -9.12
C LYS A 181 -6.11 5.77 -8.70
N GLY A 182 -4.96 5.22 -9.09
CA GLY A 182 -3.67 5.88 -8.92
C GLY A 182 -3.62 7.21 -9.69
N ARG A 183 -4.08 7.20 -10.95
CA ARG A 183 -4.20 8.44 -11.75
C ARG A 183 -5.16 9.46 -11.13
N GLN A 184 -6.21 9.00 -10.45
CA GLN A 184 -7.11 9.90 -9.72
C GLN A 184 -6.38 10.60 -8.57
N ILE A 185 -5.56 9.90 -7.79
CA ILE A 185 -4.72 10.52 -6.74
C ILE A 185 -3.80 11.55 -7.39
N TYR A 186 -3.07 11.16 -8.43
CA TYR A 186 -2.17 12.06 -9.16
C TYR A 186 -2.87 13.34 -9.63
N ASN A 187 -4.06 13.21 -10.22
CA ASN A 187 -4.83 14.36 -10.70
C ASN A 187 -5.32 15.29 -9.57
N GLN A 188 -5.42 14.82 -8.33
CA GLN A 188 -5.80 15.68 -7.20
C GLN A 188 -4.58 16.34 -6.54
N LEU A 189 -3.41 15.73 -6.64
CA LEU A 189 -2.16 16.25 -6.06
C LEU A 189 -1.35 17.10 -7.05
N GLN A 190 -1.46 16.85 -8.35
CA GLN A 190 -0.80 17.64 -9.41
C GLN A 190 0.69 17.82 -9.13
N GLN A 191 1.14 19.07 -8.91
CA GLN A 191 2.55 19.42 -8.68
C GLN A 191 3.20 18.74 -7.47
N TYR A 192 2.40 18.22 -6.52
CA TYR A 192 2.91 17.49 -5.36
C TYR A 192 3.19 16.02 -5.65
N ALA A 193 2.84 15.51 -6.83
CA ALA A 193 2.90 14.09 -7.13
C ALA A 193 3.63 13.73 -8.43
N GLN A 194 4.23 12.56 -8.44
CA GLN A 194 4.68 11.83 -9.63
C GLN A 194 3.90 10.53 -9.76
N TYR A 195 3.61 10.13 -11.00
CA TYR A 195 2.89 8.90 -11.30
C TYR A 195 3.73 8.01 -12.21
N PHE A 196 3.94 6.78 -11.76
CA PHE A 196 4.67 5.72 -12.45
C PHE A 196 3.71 4.55 -12.70
N GLU A 197 3.56 4.19 -13.97
CA GLU A 197 2.74 3.04 -14.37
C GLU A 197 3.62 1.91 -14.89
N LEU A 198 3.50 0.74 -14.27
CA LEU A 198 4.20 -0.46 -14.68
C LEU A 198 3.35 -1.25 -15.67
N LYS A 199 3.86 -1.40 -16.89
CA LYS A 199 3.20 -2.18 -17.94
C LYS A 199 3.22 -3.66 -17.59
N ASN A 200 2.09 -4.35 -17.82
CA ASN A 200 1.93 -5.79 -17.56
C ASN A 200 2.15 -6.20 -16.09
N ALA A 201 1.94 -5.27 -15.15
CA ALA A 201 2.09 -5.53 -13.73
C ALA A 201 0.72 -5.51 -13.01
N GLY A 202 0.60 -6.39 -12.01
CA GLY A 202 -0.57 -6.56 -11.17
C GLY A 202 -0.59 -5.65 -9.93
N HIS A 203 -1.33 -6.09 -8.90
CA HIS A 203 -1.51 -5.35 -7.65
C HIS A 203 -0.33 -5.54 -6.68
N ALA A 204 0.28 -6.73 -6.64
CA ALA A 204 1.36 -7.10 -5.73
C ALA A 204 2.72 -6.51 -6.16
N LEU A 205 2.76 -5.24 -6.58
CA LEU A 205 3.96 -4.56 -7.07
C LEU A 205 5.15 -4.64 -6.10
N PRO A 206 4.98 -4.43 -4.78
CA PRO A 206 6.11 -4.44 -3.86
C PRO A 206 6.87 -5.76 -3.83
N LYS A 207 6.23 -6.87 -4.25
CA LYS A 207 6.84 -8.20 -4.33
C LYS A 207 7.27 -8.53 -5.76
N THR A 208 6.32 -8.49 -6.70
CA THR A 208 6.49 -8.94 -8.09
C THR A 208 7.41 -8.05 -8.94
N HIS A 209 7.43 -6.75 -8.68
CA HIS A 209 8.16 -5.76 -9.49
C HIS A 209 9.01 -4.82 -8.61
N HIS A 210 9.49 -5.32 -7.47
CA HIS A 210 10.23 -4.54 -6.47
C HIS A 210 11.40 -3.76 -7.06
N ARG A 211 12.19 -4.37 -7.95
CA ARG A 211 13.35 -3.71 -8.60
C ARG A 211 12.95 -2.46 -9.37
N GLN A 212 11.95 -2.58 -10.25
CA GLN A 212 11.47 -1.46 -11.05
C GLN A 212 10.82 -0.38 -10.17
N CYS A 213 10.09 -0.79 -9.13
CA CYS A 213 9.54 0.17 -8.18
C CYS A 213 10.64 0.97 -7.49
N LEU A 214 11.69 0.30 -7.00
CA LEU A 214 12.85 0.92 -6.37
C LEU A 214 13.63 1.82 -7.34
N GLU A 215 13.78 1.43 -8.60
CA GLU A 215 14.38 2.28 -9.65
C GLU A 215 13.65 3.62 -9.80
N PHE A 216 12.31 3.63 -9.73
CA PHE A 216 11.53 4.85 -9.84
C PHE A 216 11.64 5.75 -8.60
N VAL A 217 11.65 5.18 -7.39
CA VAL A 217 11.58 5.97 -6.15
C VAL A 217 12.93 6.30 -5.54
N THR A 218 14.00 5.57 -5.87
CA THR A 218 15.35 5.82 -5.32
C THR A 218 15.85 7.24 -5.62
N PRO A 219 15.70 7.80 -6.82
CA PRO A 219 16.08 9.20 -7.08
C PRO A 219 15.35 10.19 -6.16
N GLU A 220 14.08 9.92 -5.86
CA GLU A 220 13.24 10.76 -5.01
C GLU A 220 13.62 10.66 -3.53
N ILE A 221 13.94 9.45 -3.07
CA ILE A 221 14.51 9.20 -1.73
C ILE A 221 15.85 9.94 -1.57
N GLN A 222 16.74 9.83 -2.56
CA GLN A 222 18.03 10.52 -2.52
C GLN A 222 17.88 12.04 -2.52
N GLN A 223 16.86 12.57 -3.19
CA GLN A 223 16.57 14.00 -3.21
C GLN A 223 16.14 14.49 -1.83
N VAL A 224 15.18 13.83 -1.17
CA VAL A 224 14.74 14.25 0.18
C VAL A 224 15.85 14.08 1.23
N ILE A 225 16.74 13.09 1.08
CA ILE A 225 17.94 12.96 1.93
C ILE A 225 18.86 14.17 1.78
N LYS A 226 19.08 14.67 0.56
CA LYS A 226 19.93 15.85 0.32
C LYS A 226 19.31 17.16 0.81
N GLU A 227 17.98 17.23 0.91
CA GLU A 227 17.28 18.45 1.35
C GLU A 227 17.25 18.59 2.89
N LYS A 228 17.43 17.49 3.63
CA LYS A 228 17.40 17.43 5.10
C LYS A 228 18.77 17.39 5.77
N VAL A 229 19.82 17.00 5.05
CA VAL A 229 21.22 16.94 5.51
C VAL A 229 21.96 18.20 5.09
#